data_AF-A0A0F7FV34-F1
#
_entry.id   AF-A0A0F7FV34-F1
#
_cell.length_a   1.000
_cell.length_b   1.000
_cell.length_c   1.000
_cell.angle_alpha   90.00
_cell.angle_beta   90.00
_cell.angle_gamma   90.00
#
_symmetry.space_group_name_H-M   'P 1'
#
loop_
_entity.id
_entity.type
_entity.pdbx_description
1 polymer ?
#
loop_
_entity_poly.entity_id
_entity_poly.type
_entity_poly.pdbx_seq_one_letter_code
_entity_poly.pdbx_strand_id
1 'polypeptide(L)'
;MTSGATGATAATGAAGPAGTAGRTTAGLRLTVLVGEGDLHGHRPLYSEIVHRAHRARLAGASVFRGIEGFGASSLIHTTRLLSLSEELPVAVVVVDVAERVRAFVAELREVVGETLVAWVDEVEIVR
;
A
#
# COMPACT_ATOMS: atom_id res chain seq x y z
N MET A 1 -24.02 49.47 6.28
CA MET A 1 -23.04 50.03 7.24
C MET A 1 -22.93 49.01 8.37
N THR A 2 -21.86 48.29 8.64
CA THR A 2 -20.43 48.28 8.28
C THR A 2 -19.91 46.90 8.74
N SER A 3 -19.18 46.16 7.90
CA SER A 3 -17.74 45.83 8.08
C SER A 3 -17.40 45.03 9.35
N GLY A 4 -17.02 43.76 9.23
CA GLY A 4 -15.60 43.32 9.22
C GLY A 4 -15.34 42.53 10.52
N ALA A 5 -14.40 41.60 10.70
CA ALA A 5 -13.23 41.07 9.98
C ALA A 5 -12.98 39.66 10.58
N THR A 6 -12.65 38.64 9.79
CA THR A 6 -11.27 38.11 9.58
C THR A 6 -10.57 37.60 10.85
N GLY A 7 -10.31 36.29 10.89
CA GLY A 7 -9.46 35.64 11.87
C GLY A 7 -8.92 34.32 11.32
N ALA A 8 -7.98 34.44 10.38
CA ALA A 8 -7.14 33.33 9.94
C ALA A 8 -6.07 33.08 11.01
N THR A 9 -5.94 31.83 11.46
CA THR A 9 -4.79 31.41 12.26
C THR A 9 -3.94 30.47 11.41
N ALA A 10 -2.89 31.05 10.84
CA ALA A 10 -1.82 30.35 10.17
C ALA A 10 -1.01 29.54 11.18
N ALA A 11 -0.73 28.27 10.87
CA ALA A 11 0.32 27.51 11.50
C ALA A 11 1.58 27.57 10.62
N THR A 12 2.42 28.56 10.93
CA THR A 12 3.87 28.59 10.71
C THR A 12 4.50 27.36 11.40
N GLY A 13 5.49 26.61 10.92
CA GLY A 13 6.40 26.66 9.78
C GLY A 13 7.67 25.88 10.21
N ALA A 14 8.35 25.21 9.28
CA ALA A 14 9.77 24.86 9.41
C ALA A 14 10.32 24.43 8.04
N ALA A 15 10.89 25.39 7.30
CA ALA A 15 11.63 25.12 6.07
C ALA A 15 13.04 24.61 6.43
N GLY A 16 13.31 23.33 6.15
CA GLY A 16 14.66 22.76 6.15
C GLY A 16 15.50 23.26 4.96
N PRO A 17 16.83 23.09 4.99
CA PRO A 17 17.74 23.75 4.06
C PRO A 17 17.59 23.21 2.64
N ALA A 18 17.56 24.13 1.68
CA ALA A 18 17.45 23.86 0.25
C ALA A 18 18.68 23.08 -0.26
N GLY A 19 18.51 21.77 -0.45
CA GLY A 19 19.41 20.92 -1.23
C GLY A 19 18.61 20.32 -2.38
N THR A 20 18.88 20.73 -3.61
CA THR A 20 18.40 20.17 -4.89
C THR A 20 17.03 19.49 -4.80
N ALA A 21 15.99 20.27 -4.51
CA ALA A 21 14.65 19.74 -4.30
C ALA A 21 14.09 19.16 -5.61
N GLY A 22 14.29 17.85 -5.81
CA GLY A 22 13.48 17.08 -6.75
C GLY A 22 12.02 17.39 -6.47
N ARG A 23 11.21 17.60 -7.51
CA ARG A 23 9.81 17.97 -7.35
C ARG A 23 9.10 16.85 -6.62
N THR A 24 8.87 17.04 -5.32
CA THR A 24 8.15 16.08 -4.52
C THR A 24 6.64 16.32 -4.64
N THR A 25 5.85 15.28 -4.44
CA THR A 25 4.39 15.37 -4.48
C THR A 25 3.80 14.45 -3.42
N ALA A 26 2.80 14.91 -2.68
CA ALA A 26 2.09 14.08 -1.73
C ALA A 26 1.36 12.92 -2.44
N GLY A 27 1.37 11.75 -1.82
CA GLY A 27 0.71 10.55 -2.32
C GLY A 27 0.35 9.59 -1.20
N LEU A 28 -0.18 8.43 -1.58
CA LEU A 28 -0.49 7.35 -0.66
C LEU A 28 0.28 6.10 -1.06
N ARG A 29 0.69 5.31 -0.06
CA ARG A 29 1.21 3.96 -0.23
C ARG A 29 0.21 2.97 0.34
N LEU A 30 -0.38 2.15 -0.53
CA LEU A 30 -1.14 0.97 -0.14
C LEU A 30 -0.18 -0.20 -0.01
N THR A 31 -0.24 -0.90 1.12
CA THR A 31 0.43 -2.19 1.31
C THR A 31 -0.61 -3.27 1.54
N VAL A 32 -0.50 -4.36 0.80
CA VAL A 32 -1.35 -5.54 0.93
C VAL A 32 -0.48 -6.74 1.24
N LEU A 33 -0.79 -7.45 2.32
CA LEU A 33 -0.13 -8.71 2.67
C LEU A 33 -1.02 -9.89 2.27
N VAL A 34 -0.41 -10.85 1.57
CA VAL A 34 -1.02 -12.14 1.19
C VAL A 34 0.00 -13.25 1.41
N GLY A 35 -0.46 -14.50 1.51
CA GLY A 35 0.42 -15.67 1.45
C GLY A 35 0.89 -15.95 0.02
N GLU A 36 2.08 -16.52 -0.15
CA GLU A 36 2.57 -16.95 -1.47
C GLU A 36 1.63 -17.98 -2.14
N GLY A 37 0.97 -18.82 -1.33
CA GLY A 37 0.01 -19.82 -1.77
C GLY A 37 -1.41 -19.29 -2.03
N ASP A 38 -1.71 -18.03 -1.70
CA ASP A 38 -3.06 -17.49 -1.84
C ASP A 38 -3.46 -17.42 -3.32
N LEU A 39 -4.67 -17.90 -3.64
CA LEU A 39 -5.20 -17.93 -5.00
C LEU A 39 -6.47 -17.11 -5.12
N HIS A 40 -6.62 -16.44 -6.27
CA HIS A 40 -7.89 -15.91 -6.76
C HIS A 40 -8.30 -16.73 -7.99
N GLY A 41 -9.25 -17.65 -7.81
CA GLY A 41 -9.57 -18.66 -8.81
C GLY A 41 -8.39 -19.60 -9.04
N HIS A 42 -7.73 -19.48 -10.19
CA HIS A 42 -6.58 -20.31 -10.61
C HIS A 42 -5.29 -19.49 -10.82
N ARG A 43 -5.26 -18.24 -10.32
CA ARG A 43 -4.08 -17.37 -10.38
C ARG A 43 -3.61 -16.99 -8.98
N PRO A 44 -2.31 -16.79 -8.76
CA PRO A 44 -1.81 -16.24 -7.49
C PRO A 44 -2.45 -14.89 -7.18
N LEU A 45 -2.91 -14.71 -5.94
CA LEU A 45 -3.62 -13.52 -5.51
C LEU A 45 -2.77 -12.25 -5.67
N TYR A 46 -1.49 -12.30 -5.30
CA TYR A 46 -0.58 -11.16 -5.50
C TYR A 46 -0.48 -10.73 -6.98
N SER A 47 -0.52 -11.70 -7.91
CA SER A 47 -0.46 -11.43 -9.35
C SER A 47 -1.76 -10.80 -9.83
N GLU A 48 -2.91 -11.28 -9.35
CA GLU A 48 -4.21 -10.67 -9.64
C GLU A 48 -4.28 -9.21 -9.14
N ILE A 49 -3.75 -8.92 -7.94
CA ILE A 49 -3.69 -7.55 -7.41
C ILE A 49 -2.87 -6.64 -8.33
N VAL A 50 -1.70 -7.09 -8.79
CA VAL A 50 -0.87 -6.33 -9.74
C VAL A 50 -1.58 -6.11 -11.06
N HIS A 51 -2.25 -7.13 -11.60
CA HIS A 51 -3.02 -6.98 -12.84
C HIS A 51 -4.17 -5.98 -12.70
N ARG A 52 -4.84 -5.95 -11.55
CA ARG A 52 -5.88 -4.95 -11.26
C ARG A 52 -5.30 -3.56 -11.13
N ALA A 53 -4.20 -3.39 -10.39
CA ALA A 53 -3.50 -2.11 -10.28
C ALA A 53 -3.10 -1.56 -11.66
N HIS A 54 -2.61 -2.43 -12.55
CA HIS A 54 -2.30 -2.09 -13.93
C HIS A 54 -3.57 -1.70 -14.73
N ARG A 55 -4.67 -2.46 -14.62
CA ARG A 55 -5.95 -2.12 -15.26
C ARG A 55 -6.52 -0.79 -14.78
N ALA A 56 -6.36 -0.48 -13.49
CA ALA A 56 -6.73 0.79 -12.87
C ALA A 56 -5.79 1.96 -13.24
N ARG A 57 -4.73 1.71 -14.02
CA ARG A 57 -3.73 2.70 -14.46
C ARG A 57 -3.03 3.42 -13.31
N LEU A 58 -2.75 2.68 -12.23
CA LEU A 58 -1.91 3.17 -11.15
C LEU A 58 -0.48 3.38 -11.65
N ALA A 59 0.24 4.33 -11.05
CA ALA A 59 1.61 4.69 -11.42
C ALA A 59 2.58 3.51 -11.34
N GLY A 60 2.36 2.59 -10.40
CA GLY A 60 3.13 1.35 -10.29
C GLY A 60 2.68 0.47 -9.13
N ALA A 61 3.05 -0.81 -9.21
CA ALA A 61 2.90 -1.78 -8.14
C ALA A 61 4.16 -2.65 -8.10
N SER A 62 4.64 -2.93 -6.90
CA SER A 62 5.82 -3.77 -6.66
C SER A 62 5.45 -4.91 -5.73
N VAL A 63 6.02 -6.09 -5.98
CA VAL A 63 5.80 -7.29 -5.16
C VAL A 63 7.09 -7.64 -4.45
N PHE A 64 7.01 -7.84 -3.15
CA PHE A 64 8.12 -8.25 -2.29
C PHE A 64 7.78 -9.58 -1.64
N ARG A 65 8.71 -10.53 -1.71
CA ARG A 65 8.60 -11.82 -1.02
C ARG A 65 9.41 -11.74 0.28
N GLY A 66 8.78 -12.04 1.40
CA GLY A 66 9.47 -12.20 2.67
C GLY A 66 10.24 -13.51 2.72
N ILE A 67 11.33 -13.52 3.50
CA ILE A 67 12.13 -14.71 3.77
C ILE A 67 11.51 -15.54 4.90
N GLU A 68 10.81 -14.87 5.81
CA GLU A 68 10.19 -15.42 7.01
C GLU A 68 8.98 -14.56 7.41
N GLY A 69 7.98 -15.15 8.05
CA GLY A 69 6.83 -14.42 8.57
C GLY A 69 5.90 -15.32 9.37
N PHE A 70 5.00 -14.70 10.13
CA PHE A 70 3.91 -15.36 10.82
C PHE A 70 2.62 -14.58 10.54
N GLY A 71 1.50 -15.31 10.39
CA GLY A 71 0.21 -14.73 10.03
C GLY A 71 -0.95 -15.29 10.85
N ALA A 72 -2.18 -15.02 10.42
CA ALA A 72 -3.41 -15.37 11.13
C ALA A 72 -3.57 -16.88 11.44
N SER A 73 -2.81 -17.76 10.77
CA SER A 73 -2.75 -19.20 11.01
C SER A 73 -1.82 -19.63 12.16
N SER A 74 -1.13 -18.70 12.84
CA SER A 74 -0.27 -18.95 14.02
C SER A 74 0.88 -19.96 13.82
N LEU A 75 1.52 -19.97 12.65
CA LEU A 75 2.77 -20.71 12.43
C LEU A 75 3.93 -19.74 12.17
N ILE A 76 5.03 -19.91 12.91
CA ILE A 76 6.31 -19.27 12.61
C ILE A 76 6.95 -20.08 11.48
N HIS A 77 6.93 -19.55 10.26
CA HIS A 77 7.51 -20.24 9.12
C HIS A 77 8.99 -19.92 9.01
N THR A 78 9.83 -20.66 9.73
CA THR A 78 11.29 -20.57 9.63
C THR A 78 11.84 -21.66 8.71
N THR A 79 12.98 -21.41 8.05
CA THR A 79 13.61 -22.31 7.05
C THR A 79 14.24 -23.58 7.66
N ARG A 80 13.83 -23.99 8.86
CA ARG A 80 14.40 -25.13 9.57
C ARG A 80 13.32 -26.07 10.09
N LEU A 81 13.19 -27.16 9.34
CA LEU A 81 12.86 -28.50 9.80
C LEU A 81 11.48 -28.67 10.46
N LEU A 82 10.55 -29.22 9.65
CA LEU A 82 9.35 -29.97 10.04
C LEU A 82 8.08 -29.17 10.38
N SER A 83 7.59 -28.37 9.42
CA SER A 83 6.14 -28.30 9.14
C SER A 83 5.92 -27.90 7.67
N LEU A 84 5.22 -28.77 6.94
CA LEU A 84 4.89 -28.66 5.52
C LEU A 84 3.77 -27.62 5.30
N SER A 85 4.09 -26.33 5.40
CA SER A 85 3.41 -25.31 4.59
C SER A 85 4.33 -24.10 4.45
N GLU A 86 4.89 -23.93 3.25
CA GLU A 86 5.81 -22.86 2.85
C GLU A 86 5.02 -21.62 2.42
N GLU A 87 4.17 -21.07 3.28
CA GLU A 87 3.41 -19.84 2.95
C GLU A 87 4.22 -18.62 3.34
N LEU A 88 5.25 -18.32 2.54
CA LEU A 88 6.02 -17.07 2.71
C LEU A 88 5.09 -15.85 2.53
N PRO A 89 5.25 -14.79 3.34
CA PRO A 89 4.46 -13.59 3.17
C PRO A 89 4.88 -12.87 1.88
N VAL A 90 3.89 -12.42 1.11
CA VAL A 90 4.08 -11.59 -0.07
C VAL A 90 3.41 -10.25 0.16
N ALA A 91 4.19 -9.17 0.04
CA ALA A 91 3.69 -7.80 0.12
C ALA A 91 3.55 -7.21 -1.27
N VAL A 92 2.34 -6.76 -1.61
CA VAL A 92 2.09 -5.92 -2.80
C VAL A 92 2.01 -4.47 -2.35
N VAL A 93 2.90 -3.64 -2.88
CA VAL A 93 3.00 -2.21 -2.55
C VAL A 93 2.63 -1.40 -3.78
N VAL A 94 1.69 -0.47 -3.61
CA VAL A 94 1.23 0.46 -4.64
C VAL A 94 1.45 1.88 -4.13
N VAL A 95 2.05 2.74 -4.95
CA VAL A 95 2.25 4.16 -4.63
C VAL A 95 1.71 5.01 -5.77
N ASP A 96 0.76 5.90 -5.47
CA ASP A 96 0.21 6.87 -6.44
C ASP A 96 -0.42 8.06 -5.69
N VAL A 97 -1.02 9.00 -6.42
CA VAL A 97 -1.83 10.08 -5.87
C VAL A 97 -3.02 9.53 -5.08
N ALA A 98 -3.44 10.27 -4.05
CA ALA A 98 -4.38 9.82 -3.05
C ALA A 98 -5.72 9.33 -3.63
N GLU A 99 -6.24 10.04 -4.63
CA GLU A 99 -7.51 9.74 -5.27
C GLU A 99 -7.49 8.36 -5.94
N ARG A 100 -6.40 8.04 -6.62
CA ARG A 100 -6.25 6.77 -7.35
C ARG A 100 -6.09 5.59 -6.40
N VAL A 101 -5.29 5.74 -5.35
CA VAL A 101 -5.12 4.69 -4.35
C VAL A 101 -6.45 4.40 -3.64
N ARG A 102 -7.20 5.43 -3.24
CA ARG A 102 -8.51 5.24 -2.58
C ARG A 102 -9.54 4.56 -3.50
N ALA A 103 -9.59 4.96 -4.77
CA ALA A 103 -10.45 4.30 -5.76
C ALA A 103 -10.08 2.82 -5.93
N PHE A 104 -8.78 2.51 -6.01
CA PHE A 104 -8.29 1.14 -6.11
C PHE A 104 -8.59 0.29 -4.87
N VAL A 105 -8.48 0.86 -3.67
CA VAL A 105 -8.84 0.16 -2.41
C VAL A 105 -10.32 -0.23 -2.41
N ALA A 106 -11.20 0.63 -2.93
CA ALA A 106 -12.62 0.30 -3.06
C ALA A 106 -12.85 -0.90 -4.01
N GLU A 107 -12.21 -0.89 -5.19
CA GLU A 107 -12.26 -2.03 -6.15
C GLU A 107 -11.72 -3.32 -5.51
N LEU A 108 -10.61 -3.22 -4.77
CA LEU A 108 -9.95 -4.37 -4.18
C LEU A 108 -10.83 -5.06 -3.12
N ARG A 109 -11.57 -4.29 -2.32
CA ARG A 109 -12.46 -4.83 -1.29
C ARG A 109 -13.57 -5.72 -1.86
N GLU A 110 -14.08 -5.42 -3.05
CA GLU A 110 -15.11 -6.24 -3.71
C GLU A 110 -14.60 -7.62 -4.11
N VAL A 111 -13.28 -7.78 -4.27
CA VAL A 111 -12.65 -8.97 -4.84
C VAL A 111 -12.05 -9.88 -3.78
N VAL A 112 -11.42 -9.28 -2.77
CA VAL A 112 -10.62 -10.00 -1.77
C VAL A 112 -11.37 -10.18 -0.44
N GLY A 113 -12.51 -9.50 -0.27
CA GLY A 113 -13.35 -9.61 0.93
C GLY A 113 -12.66 -9.12 2.20
N GLU A 114 -13.21 -9.53 3.35
CA GLU A 114 -12.79 -9.11 4.70
C GLU A 114 -11.48 -9.78 5.20
N THR A 115 -10.92 -10.73 4.44
CA THR A 115 -9.76 -11.54 4.89
C THR A 115 -8.41 -10.93 4.54
N LEU A 116 -8.37 -9.81 3.81
CA LEU A 116 -7.16 -9.17 3.36
C LEU A 116 -6.57 -8.24 4.44
N VAL A 117 -5.30 -8.45 4.81
CA VAL A 117 -4.57 -7.49 5.64
C VAL A 117 -3.98 -6.42 4.73
N ALA A 118 -4.55 -5.21 4.79
CA ALA A 118 -4.07 -4.06 4.02
C ALA A 118 -4.16 -2.77 4.83
N TRP A 119 -3.22 -1.85 4.59
CA TRP A 119 -3.19 -0.52 5.20
C TRP A 119 -2.66 0.52 4.21
N VAL A 120 -2.90 1.79 4.53
CA VAL A 120 -2.52 2.93 3.69
C VAL A 120 -1.75 3.94 4.52
N ASP A 121 -0.57 4.33 4.04
CA ASP A 121 0.27 5.37 4.64
C ASP A 121 0.33 6.61 3.73
N GLU A 122 0.46 7.79 4.32
CA GLU A 122 0.83 9.01 3.58
C GLU A 122 2.32 8.98 3.24
N VAL A 123 2.67 9.36 2.01
CA VAL A 123 4.06 9.37 1.53
C VAL A 123 4.35 10.60 0.67
N GLU A 124 5.62 10.96 0.59
CA GLU A 124 6.14 11.96 -0.33
C GLU A 124 6.82 11.26 -1.52
N ILE A 125 6.33 11.52 -2.74
CA ILE A 125 6.82 10.91 -3.98
C ILE A 125 7.88 11.83 -4.58
N VAL A 126 9.12 11.36 -4.65
CA VAL A 126 10.23 12.03 -5.32
C VAL A 126 10.29 11.56 -6.78
N ARG A 127 10.40 12.49 -7.74
CA ARG A 127 10.55 12.20 -9.18
C ARG A 127 11.81 12.84 -9.76
#